data_AF-A0A544TP79-F1
#
_entry.id   AF-A0A544TP79-F1
#
_cell.length_a   1.000
_cell.length_b   1.000
_cell.length_c   1.000
_cell.angle_alpha   90.00
_cell.angle_beta   90.00
_cell.angle_gamma   90.00
#
_symmetry.space_group_name_H-M   'P 1'
#
loop_
_entity.id
_entity.type
_entity.pdbx_description
1 polymer ?
#
loop_
_entity_poly.entity_id
_entity_poly.type
_entity_poly.pdbx_seq_one_letter_code
_entity_poly.pdbx_strand_id
1 'polypeptide(L)'
;MERITWDQFFMAQSHLLALRSTCTRLAVGATIVRDRRIMAGGYNGSISGGDHCIDHGCYVVDNHCVRTIHAEMNALLQCAKYGISVSGADLYVTHFPCLPCTKSIIQSGISRLYYAQDYKNNEYAIELLKQAGVEVIHVPFDERKIDFLSDEKIALYMELMTKLREKGASKEELAPYEMKVAELFGV
;
A
#
# COMPACT_ATOMS: atom_id res chain seq x y z
N MET A 1 -25.23 -4.27 5.88
CA MET A 1 -24.18 -3.95 4.88
C MET A 1 -23.20 -3.03 5.58
N GLU A 2 -22.06 -3.57 5.97
CA GLU A 2 -20.97 -2.78 6.52
C GLU A 2 -20.30 -2.00 5.38
N ARG A 3 -19.87 -0.76 5.66
CA ARG A 3 -19.28 0.13 4.65
C ARG A 3 -17.97 0.68 5.20
N ILE A 4 -16.89 0.41 4.48
CA ILE A 4 -15.57 0.94 4.81
C ILE A 4 -15.53 2.47 4.70
N THR A 5 -14.66 3.09 5.49
CA THR A 5 -14.43 4.54 5.43
C THR A 5 -13.77 4.93 4.10
N TRP A 6 -13.80 6.22 3.77
CA TRP A 6 -13.13 6.72 2.56
C TRP A 6 -11.62 6.47 2.58
N ASP A 7 -10.97 6.69 3.72
CA ASP A 7 -9.53 6.45 3.84
C ASP A 7 -9.19 4.97 3.63
N GLN A 8 -9.96 4.05 4.20
CA GLN A 8 -9.76 2.62 3.99
C GLN A 8 -10.05 2.22 2.54
N PHE A 9 -11.05 2.82 1.89
CA PHE A 9 -11.33 2.59 0.47
C PHE A 9 -10.15 3.03 -0.42
N PHE A 10 -9.64 4.26 -0.26
CA PHE A 10 -8.54 4.75 -1.08
C PHE A 10 -7.20 4.09 -0.76
N MET A 11 -6.98 3.70 0.50
CA MET A 11 -5.82 2.92 0.88
C MET A 11 -5.88 1.50 0.30
N ALA A 12 -7.05 0.84 0.35
CA ALA A 12 -7.27 -0.45 -0.29
C ALA A 12 -6.99 -0.40 -1.79
N GLN A 13 -7.42 0.66 -2.48
CA GLN A 13 -7.10 0.88 -3.89
C GLN A 13 -5.60 1.01 -4.14
N SER A 14 -4.87 1.69 -3.25
CA SER A 14 -3.42 1.81 -3.33
C SER A 14 -2.72 0.46 -3.12
N HIS A 15 -3.20 -0.36 -2.18
CA HIS A 15 -2.72 -1.74 -2.01
C HIS A 15 -3.05 -2.64 -3.21
N LEU A 16 -4.24 -2.52 -3.79
CA LEU A 16 -4.62 -3.23 -5.01
C LEU A 16 -3.70 -2.87 -6.19
N LEU A 17 -3.36 -1.59 -6.35
CA LEU A 17 -2.39 -1.14 -7.36
C LEU A 17 -1.01 -1.74 -7.10
N ALA A 18 -0.57 -1.81 -5.84
CA ALA A 18 0.73 -2.39 -5.45
C ALA A 18 0.88 -3.84 -5.90
N LEU A 19 -0.21 -4.62 -6.00
CA LEU A 19 -0.20 -6.00 -6.51
C LEU A 19 0.27 -6.11 -7.98
N ARG A 20 0.30 -4.99 -8.72
CA ARG A 20 0.85 -4.92 -10.09
C ARG A 20 2.32 -4.51 -10.12
N SER A 21 2.94 -4.23 -8.98
CA SER A 21 4.36 -3.90 -8.92
C SER A 21 5.21 -4.99 -9.56
N THR A 22 6.26 -4.56 -10.26
CA THR A 22 7.24 -5.47 -10.86
C THR A 22 8.60 -5.37 -10.17
N CYS A 23 8.68 -4.70 -9.02
CA CYS A 23 9.89 -4.65 -8.20
C CYS A 23 9.84 -5.73 -7.12
N THR A 24 10.84 -6.60 -7.08
CA THR A 24 10.92 -7.69 -6.10
C THR A 24 11.40 -7.22 -4.72
N ARG A 25 11.87 -5.98 -4.58
CA ARG A 25 12.34 -5.42 -3.30
C ARG A 25 11.23 -4.81 -2.45
N LEU A 26 10.27 -4.17 -3.10
CA LEU A 26 9.15 -3.49 -2.44
C LEU A 26 8.02 -3.28 -3.45
N ALA A 27 6.82 -3.68 -3.10
CA ALA A 27 5.62 -3.40 -3.87
C ALA A 27 4.92 -2.16 -3.31
N VAL A 28 4.87 -1.09 -4.11
CA VAL A 28 4.27 0.18 -3.73
C VAL A 28 3.16 0.52 -4.71
N GLY A 29 2.02 0.95 -4.20
CA GLY A 29 0.95 1.56 -4.97
C GLY A 29 0.55 2.91 -4.39
N ALA A 30 0.02 3.79 -5.25
CA ALA A 30 -0.42 5.13 -4.92
C ALA A 30 -1.68 5.51 -5.71
N THR A 31 -2.58 6.26 -5.07
CA THR A 31 -3.83 6.74 -5.65
C THR A 31 -3.97 8.24 -5.41
N ILE A 32 -4.24 9.02 -6.46
CA ILE A 32 -4.55 10.45 -6.34
C ILE A 32 -6.07 10.62 -6.37
N VAL A 33 -6.59 11.40 -5.42
CA VAL A 33 -8.02 11.57 -5.18
C VAL A 33 -8.36 13.05 -5.07
N ARG A 34 -9.49 13.46 -5.64
CA ARG A 34 -10.10 14.77 -5.39
C ARG A 34 -11.60 14.61 -5.23
N ASP A 35 -12.20 15.27 -4.25
CA ASP A 35 -13.64 15.23 -3.99
C ASP A 35 -14.20 13.80 -3.90
N ARG A 36 -13.43 12.91 -3.24
CA ARG A 36 -13.71 11.46 -3.11
C ARG A 36 -13.83 10.72 -4.45
N ARG A 37 -13.21 11.25 -5.51
CA ARG A 37 -13.10 10.62 -6.83
C ARG A 37 -11.63 10.33 -7.13
N ILE A 38 -11.37 9.11 -7.58
CA ILE A 38 -10.05 8.69 -8.02
C ILE A 38 -9.72 9.41 -9.34
N MET A 39 -8.57 10.05 -9.39
CA MET A 39 -8.09 10.75 -10.59
C MET A 39 -7.05 9.93 -11.35
N ALA A 40 -6.11 9.32 -10.62
CA ALA A 40 -5.01 8.55 -11.17
C ALA A 40 -4.51 7.52 -10.16
N GLY A 41 -3.81 6.52 -10.66
CA GLY A 41 -3.18 5.48 -9.86
C GLY A 41 -1.81 5.13 -10.40
N GLY A 42 -0.92 4.70 -9.53
CA GLY A 42 0.41 4.26 -9.90
C GLY A 42 0.86 3.10 -9.04
N TYR A 43 1.75 2.30 -9.59
CA TYR A 43 2.54 1.31 -8.85
C TYR A 43 3.98 1.44 -9.30
N ASN A 44 4.94 0.99 -8.48
CA ASN A 44 6.33 1.06 -8.87
C ASN A 44 6.67 -0.01 -9.94
N GLY A 45 7.19 0.43 -11.07
CA GLY A 45 7.46 -0.41 -12.24
C GLY A 45 8.37 0.27 -13.23
N SER A 46 8.96 -0.50 -14.16
CA SER A 46 9.79 0.07 -15.22
C SER A 46 9.00 0.97 -16.16
N ILE A 47 9.72 1.75 -16.96
CA ILE A 47 9.14 2.48 -18.08
C ILE A 47 8.36 1.53 -19.01
N SER A 48 7.33 2.05 -19.67
CA SER A 48 6.56 1.26 -20.65
C SER A 48 7.47 0.75 -21.76
N GLY A 49 7.45 -0.57 -22.00
CA GLY A 49 8.28 -1.23 -23.02
C GLY A 49 9.72 -1.52 -22.61
N GLY A 50 10.12 -1.19 -21.37
CA GLY A 50 11.43 -1.56 -20.82
C GLY A 50 11.40 -2.87 -20.03
N ASP A 51 12.59 -3.35 -19.67
CA ASP A 51 12.77 -4.57 -18.85
C ASP A 51 12.17 -4.39 -17.45
N HIS A 52 11.45 -5.39 -16.95
CA HIS A 52 10.92 -5.41 -15.59
C HIS A 52 11.87 -6.10 -14.59
N CYS A 53 11.81 -5.74 -13.30
CA CYS A 53 12.68 -6.38 -12.31
C CYS A 53 12.32 -7.85 -12.09
N ILE A 54 11.05 -8.23 -12.30
CA ILE A 54 10.61 -9.64 -12.20
C ILE A 54 11.27 -10.54 -13.25
N ASP A 55 11.67 -9.97 -14.40
CA ASP A 55 12.26 -10.72 -15.51
C ASP A 55 13.80 -10.65 -15.49
N HIS A 56 14.35 -9.46 -15.20
CA HIS A 56 15.79 -9.17 -15.34
C HIS A 56 16.47 -8.76 -14.03
N GLY A 57 15.79 -8.89 -12.90
CA GLY A 57 16.28 -8.44 -11.60
C GLY A 57 16.26 -6.92 -11.43
N CYS A 58 16.34 -6.49 -10.18
CA CYS A 58 16.47 -5.07 -9.85
C CYS A 58 17.80 -4.51 -10.36
N TYR A 59 17.75 -3.33 -10.99
CA TYR A 59 18.96 -2.57 -11.29
C TYR A 59 19.27 -1.66 -10.10
N VAL A 60 20.28 -2.02 -9.31
CA VAL A 60 20.54 -1.41 -8.00
C VAL A 60 21.76 -0.48 -8.07
N VAL A 61 21.59 0.75 -7.62
CA VAL A 61 22.65 1.75 -7.43
C VAL A 61 22.51 2.31 -6.02
N ASP A 62 23.60 2.36 -5.25
CA ASP A 62 23.61 2.83 -3.86
C ASP A 62 22.51 2.20 -2.98
N ASN A 63 22.29 0.89 -3.13
CA ASN A 63 21.26 0.10 -2.45
C ASN A 63 19.79 0.50 -2.78
N HIS A 64 19.58 1.31 -3.82
CA HIS A 64 18.26 1.69 -4.34
C HIS A 64 18.02 1.06 -5.71
N CYS A 65 16.81 0.53 -5.94
CA CYS A 65 16.42 0.09 -7.28
C CYS A 65 16.12 1.33 -8.13
N VAL A 66 16.89 1.55 -9.19
CA VAL A 66 16.72 2.69 -10.11
C VAL A 66 16.04 2.30 -11.42
N ARG A 67 15.68 1.02 -11.58
CA ARG A 67 14.93 0.53 -12.76
C ARG A 67 13.49 1.05 -12.78
N THR A 68 12.88 1.17 -11.62
CA THR A 68 11.46 1.47 -11.49
C THR A 68 11.20 2.96 -11.33
N ILE A 69 10.20 3.47 -12.03
CA ILE A 69 9.49 4.67 -11.63
C ILE A 69 8.66 4.32 -10.40
N HIS A 70 8.70 5.17 -9.37
CA HIS A 70 7.98 4.98 -8.12
C HIS A 70 6.46 5.16 -8.30
N ALA A 71 5.67 4.61 -7.39
CA ALA A 71 4.20 4.59 -7.51
C ALA A 71 3.60 6.00 -7.53
N GLU A 72 4.08 6.86 -6.63
CA GLU A 72 3.68 8.26 -6.48
C GLU A 72 3.98 9.02 -7.78
N MET A 73 5.17 8.80 -8.34
CA MET A 73 5.57 9.43 -9.59
C MET A 73 4.75 8.91 -10.78
N ASN A 74 4.46 7.61 -10.86
CA ASN A 74 3.59 7.07 -11.91
C ASN A 74 2.18 7.66 -11.84
N ALA A 75 1.62 7.86 -10.65
CA ALA A 75 0.32 8.52 -10.50
C ALA A 75 0.37 9.99 -10.96
N LEU A 76 1.41 10.74 -10.58
CA LEU A 76 1.61 12.13 -11.03
C LEU A 76 1.84 12.22 -12.55
N LEU A 77 2.64 11.31 -13.12
CA LEU A 77 2.91 11.24 -14.56
C LEU A 77 1.65 10.91 -15.36
N GLN A 78 0.76 10.06 -14.83
CA GLN A 78 -0.54 9.81 -15.46
C GLN A 78 -1.34 11.11 -15.55
N CYS A 79 -1.44 11.87 -14.46
CA CYS A 79 -2.11 13.16 -14.46
C CYS A 79 -1.48 14.14 -15.47
N ALA A 80 -0.15 14.25 -15.49
CA ALA A 80 0.56 15.10 -16.43
C ALA A 80 0.31 14.69 -17.89
N LYS A 81 0.36 13.39 -18.20
CA LYS A 81 0.12 12.84 -19.54
C LYS A 81 -1.28 13.16 -20.08
N TYR A 82 -2.28 13.19 -19.20
CA TYR A 82 -3.68 13.42 -19.58
C TYR A 82 -4.17 14.85 -19.28
N GLY A 83 -3.29 15.76 -18.86
CA GLY A 83 -3.65 17.16 -18.58
C GLY A 83 -4.58 17.34 -17.37
N ILE A 84 -4.51 16.44 -16.38
CA ILE A 84 -5.32 16.48 -15.16
C ILE A 84 -4.55 17.26 -14.09
N SER A 85 -5.07 18.42 -13.69
CA SER A 85 -4.48 19.17 -12.57
C SER A 85 -4.61 18.38 -11.27
N VAL A 86 -3.51 18.29 -10.50
CA VAL A 86 -3.47 17.65 -9.15
C VAL A 86 -3.41 18.67 -8.01
N SER A 87 -3.43 19.98 -8.32
CA SER A 87 -3.42 21.03 -7.30
C SER A 87 -4.63 20.91 -6.36
N GLY A 88 -4.41 20.89 -5.05
CA GLY A 88 -5.47 20.70 -4.05
C GLY A 88 -5.96 19.26 -3.87
N ALA A 89 -5.35 18.27 -4.54
CA ALA A 89 -5.74 16.87 -4.42
C ALA A 89 -5.06 16.18 -3.23
N ASP A 90 -5.59 15.02 -2.87
CA ASP A 90 -5.07 14.12 -1.85
C ASP A 90 -4.31 12.96 -2.53
N LEU A 91 -3.24 12.46 -1.92
CA LEU A 91 -2.49 11.29 -2.38
C LEU A 91 -2.45 10.22 -1.29
N TYR A 92 -2.93 9.02 -1.60
CA TYR A 92 -2.81 7.83 -0.76
C TYR A 92 -1.67 6.97 -1.30
N VAL A 93 -0.79 6.47 -0.43
CA VAL A 93 0.34 5.60 -0.81
C VAL A 93 0.56 4.51 0.22
N THR A 94 0.89 3.31 -0.24
CA THR A 94 1.13 2.15 0.64
C THR A 94 2.33 2.34 1.59
N HIS A 95 3.34 3.12 1.19
CA HIS A 95 4.58 3.34 1.95
C HIS A 95 4.95 4.82 1.95
N PHE A 96 5.56 5.31 3.02
CA PHE A 96 6.02 6.69 3.10
C PHE A 96 6.94 7.04 1.92
N PRO A 97 6.73 8.18 1.23
CA PRO A 97 7.44 8.49 0.00
C PRO A 97 8.93 8.77 0.23
N CYS A 98 9.76 8.39 -0.75
CA CYS A 98 11.17 8.76 -0.74
C CYS A 98 11.35 10.27 -0.99
N LEU A 99 12.50 10.83 -0.61
CA LEU A 99 12.78 12.27 -0.73
C LEU A 99 12.49 12.85 -2.13
N PRO A 100 12.89 12.22 -3.27
CA PRO A 100 12.49 12.69 -4.59
C PRO A 100 10.97 12.73 -4.80
N CYS A 101 10.25 11.67 -4.42
CA CYS A 101 8.79 11.62 -4.55
C CYS A 101 8.13 12.68 -3.66
N THR A 102 8.61 12.87 -2.43
CA THR A 102 8.14 13.93 -1.53
C THR A 102 8.24 15.32 -2.17
N LYS A 103 9.40 15.65 -2.77
CA LYS A 103 9.59 16.92 -3.47
C LYS A 103 8.63 17.07 -4.65
N SER A 104 8.41 16.01 -5.42
CA SER A 104 7.45 16.00 -6.53
C SER A 104 6.01 16.17 -6.06
N ILE A 105 5.62 15.50 -4.97
CA ILE A 105 4.29 15.62 -4.34
C ILE A 105 4.04 17.08 -3.95
N ILE A 106 4.96 17.68 -3.20
CA ILE A 106 4.90 19.10 -2.79
C ILE A 106 4.76 20.01 -4.02
N GLN A 107 5.69 19.89 -4.99
CA GLN A 107 5.76 20.82 -6.11
C GLN A 107 4.58 20.67 -7.09
N SER A 108 3.94 19.50 -7.12
CA SER A 108 2.73 19.25 -7.92
C SER A 108 1.47 19.90 -7.35
N GLY A 109 1.50 20.34 -6.09
CA GLY A 109 0.37 20.98 -5.41
C GLY A 109 -0.58 20.01 -4.70
N ILE A 110 -0.16 18.78 -4.40
CA ILE A 110 -0.91 17.89 -3.51
C ILE A 110 -1.02 18.54 -2.12
N SER A 111 -2.22 18.56 -1.54
CA SER A 111 -2.48 19.19 -0.25
C SER A 111 -2.37 18.22 0.92
N ARG A 112 -2.69 16.93 0.72
CA ARG A 112 -2.65 15.92 1.77
C ARG A 112 -2.01 14.63 1.29
N LEU A 113 -1.16 14.06 2.13
CA LEU A 113 -0.47 12.80 1.93
C LEU A 113 -0.92 11.80 2.99
N TYR A 114 -1.55 10.73 2.55
CA TYR A 114 -1.97 9.59 3.37
C TYR A 114 -1.04 8.42 3.10
N TYR A 115 -0.44 7.81 4.12
CA TYR A 115 0.46 6.65 3.96
C TYR A 115 0.10 5.49 4.90
N ALA A 116 0.32 4.24 4.48
CA ALA A 116 0.00 3.08 5.32
C ALA A 116 1.16 2.54 6.15
N GLN A 117 2.37 2.49 5.59
CA GLN A 117 3.55 1.93 6.25
C GLN A 117 4.71 2.93 6.25
N ASP A 118 5.41 3.02 7.38
CA ASP A 118 6.70 3.70 7.42
C ASP A 118 7.71 2.95 6.54
N TYR A 119 8.57 3.70 5.85
CA TYR A 119 9.59 3.13 4.98
C TYR A 119 10.87 3.96 5.04
N LYS A 120 11.72 3.66 6.03
CA LYS A 120 13.02 4.32 6.25
C LYS A 120 12.94 5.84 6.04
N ASN A 121 11.96 6.45 6.71
CA ASN A 121 11.54 7.83 6.43
C ASN A 121 12.73 8.78 6.54
N ASN A 122 12.90 9.61 5.52
CA ASN A 122 13.97 10.59 5.48
C ASN A 122 13.55 11.84 6.28
N GLU A 123 14.35 12.24 7.26
CA GLU A 123 14.03 13.40 8.13
C GLU A 123 13.82 14.70 7.33
N TYR A 124 14.63 14.93 6.32
CA TYR A 124 14.50 16.10 5.45
C TYR A 124 13.23 16.06 4.60
N ALA A 125 12.73 14.88 4.21
CA ALA A 125 11.44 14.75 3.54
C ALA A 125 10.28 15.19 4.46
N ILE A 126 10.32 14.81 5.74
CA ILE A 126 9.33 15.22 6.75
C ILE A 126 9.38 16.74 6.96
N GLU A 127 10.58 17.31 7.08
CA GLU A 127 10.79 18.75 7.20
C GLU A 127 10.18 19.51 6.01
N LEU A 128 10.45 19.05 4.78
CA LEU A 128 9.92 19.67 3.56
C LEU A 128 8.39 19.63 3.50
N LEU A 129 7.76 18.51 3.86
CA LEU A 129 6.29 18.40 3.91
C LEU A 129 5.70 19.41 4.88
N LYS A 130 6.31 19.55 6.06
CA LYS A 130 5.90 20.53 7.07
C LYS A 130 6.09 21.97 6.59
N GLN A 131 7.23 22.28 5.97
CA GLN A 131 7.52 23.62 5.42
C GLN A 131 6.54 24.00 4.31
N ALA A 132 6.15 23.04 3.48
CA ALA A 132 5.19 23.23 2.39
C ALA A 132 3.73 23.27 2.85
N GLY A 133 3.44 22.96 4.12
CA GLY A 133 2.08 22.89 4.65
C GLY A 133 1.26 21.73 4.08
N VAL A 134 1.91 20.64 3.64
CA VAL A 134 1.22 19.41 3.22
C VAL A 134 0.80 18.65 4.48
N GLU A 135 -0.49 18.35 4.61
CA GLU A 135 -1.00 17.54 5.72
C GLU A 135 -0.56 16.09 5.53
N VAL A 136 0.03 15.48 6.56
CA VAL A 136 0.53 14.10 6.48
C VAL A 136 -0.23 13.23 7.48
N ILE A 137 -0.92 12.20 7.00
CA ILE A 137 -1.78 11.34 7.79
C ILE A 137 -1.31 9.88 7.65
N HIS A 138 -1.07 9.23 8.79
CA HIS A 138 -0.84 7.79 8.83
C HIS A 138 -2.17 7.06 8.85
N VAL A 139 -2.43 6.24 7.83
CA VAL A 139 -3.63 5.40 7.68
C VAL A 139 -3.18 3.95 7.53
N PRO A 140 -2.93 3.23 8.64
CA PRO A 140 -2.63 1.81 8.59
C PRO A 140 -3.69 1.04 7.80
N PHE A 141 -3.23 0.14 6.96
CA PHE A 141 -4.10 -0.75 6.20
C PHE A 141 -4.17 -2.11 6.89
N ASP A 142 -5.39 -2.50 7.23
CA ASP A 142 -5.70 -3.81 7.81
C ASP A 142 -6.63 -4.52 6.82
N GLU A 143 -6.13 -5.55 6.15
CA GLU A 143 -6.87 -6.30 5.13
C GLU A 143 -8.17 -6.91 5.69
N ARG A 144 -8.22 -7.21 6.99
CA ARG A 144 -9.43 -7.72 7.64
C ARG A 144 -10.59 -6.72 7.58
N LYS A 145 -10.30 -5.41 7.50
CA LYS A 145 -11.33 -4.37 7.38
C LYS A 145 -12.02 -4.36 6.01
N ILE A 146 -11.46 -5.02 5.00
CA ILE A 146 -12.06 -5.18 3.68
C ILE A 146 -12.51 -6.62 3.40
N ASP A 147 -12.22 -7.55 4.31
CA ASP A 147 -12.74 -8.92 4.32
C ASP A 147 -13.98 -9.00 5.21
N PHE A 148 -15.17 -8.76 4.62
CA PHE A 148 -16.44 -8.79 5.33
C PHE A 148 -16.82 -10.16 5.93
N LEU A 149 -16.02 -11.20 5.70
CA LEU A 149 -16.19 -12.53 6.28
C LEU A 149 -15.05 -12.89 7.25
N SER A 150 -14.19 -11.93 7.63
CA SER A 150 -13.03 -12.17 8.49
C SER A 150 -13.45 -12.80 9.82
N ASP A 151 -14.48 -12.26 10.46
CA ASP A 151 -14.97 -12.75 11.75
C ASP A 151 -15.62 -14.13 11.62
N GLU A 152 -16.43 -14.36 10.58
CA GLU A 152 -17.03 -15.67 10.32
C GLU A 152 -15.99 -16.74 10.01
N LYS A 153 -14.92 -16.39 9.28
CA LYS A 153 -13.79 -17.29 9.01
C LYS A 153 -13.08 -17.70 10.30
N ILE A 154 -12.79 -16.73 11.18
CA ILE A 154 -12.15 -16.98 12.47
C ILE A 154 -13.07 -17.83 13.36
N ALA A 155 -14.37 -17.51 13.39
CA ALA A 155 -15.35 -18.28 14.17
C ALA A 155 -15.45 -19.73 13.69
N LEU A 156 -15.55 -19.96 12.38
CA LEU A 156 -15.58 -21.31 11.78
C LEU A 156 -14.33 -22.11 12.13
N TYR A 157 -13.17 -21.47 12.05
CA TYR A 157 -11.90 -22.08 12.42
C TYR A 157 -11.86 -22.45 13.92
N MET A 158 -12.22 -21.53 14.81
CA MET A 158 -12.25 -21.78 16.26
C MET A 158 -13.21 -22.92 16.63
N GLU A 159 -14.36 -23.00 15.96
CA GLU A 159 -15.31 -24.10 16.13
C GLU A 159 -14.70 -25.44 15.68
N LEU A 160 -14.04 -25.47 14.52
CA LEU A 160 -13.39 -26.68 14.00
C LEU A 160 -12.30 -27.18 14.96
N MET A 161 -11.44 -26.29 15.46
CA MET A 161 -10.36 -26.64 16.38
C MET A 161 -10.89 -27.16 17.71
N THR A 162 -11.98 -26.58 18.20
CA THR A 162 -12.66 -27.06 19.42
C THR A 162 -13.17 -28.49 19.22
N LYS A 163 -13.86 -28.76 18.11
CA LYS A 163 -14.36 -30.10 17.77
C LYS A 163 -13.24 -31.14 17.60
N LEU A 164 -12.08 -30.73 17.06
CA LEU A 164 -10.92 -31.63 16.93
C LEU A 164 -10.33 -31.98 18.30
N ARG A 165 -10.19 -31.01 19.20
CA ARG A 165 -9.75 -31.25 20.59
C ARG A 165 -10.69 -32.18 21.34
N GLU A 166 -12.01 -31.99 21.19
CA GLU A 166 -13.03 -32.88 21.76
C GLU A 166 -12.94 -34.32 21.24
N LYS A 167 -12.47 -34.50 20.00
CA LYS A 167 -12.21 -35.82 19.40
C LYS A 167 -10.84 -36.41 19.75
N GLY A 168 -10.08 -35.77 20.63
CA GLY A 168 -8.83 -36.29 21.17
C GLY A 168 -7.57 -35.85 20.41
N ALA A 169 -7.65 -34.89 19.49
CA ALA A 169 -6.46 -34.33 18.86
C ALA A 169 -5.60 -33.59 19.92
N SER A 170 -4.32 -33.92 19.96
CA SER A 170 -3.36 -33.35 20.91
C SER A 170 -2.99 -31.91 20.55
N LYS A 171 -2.43 -31.20 21.53
CA LYS A 171 -1.92 -29.84 21.31
C LYS A 171 -0.75 -29.82 20.32
N GLU A 172 0.12 -30.83 20.35
CA GLU A 172 1.23 -30.93 19.40
C GLU A 172 0.75 -31.13 17.95
N GLU A 173 -0.32 -31.90 17.75
CA GLU A 173 -0.91 -32.12 16.42
C GLU A 173 -1.58 -30.87 15.85
N LEU A 174 -2.18 -30.05 16.70
CA LEU A 174 -2.96 -28.86 16.31
C LEU A 174 -2.13 -27.58 16.16
N ALA A 175 -1.03 -27.45 16.91
CA ALA A 175 -0.14 -26.30 16.88
C ALA A 175 0.28 -25.82 15.47
N PRO A 176 0.69 -26.69 14.52
CA PRO A 176 1.09 -26.23 13.19
C PRO A 176 -0.09 -25.60 12.41
N TYR A 177 -1.31 -26.08 12.61
CA TYR A 177 -2.50 -25.50 11.99
C TYR A 177 -2.88 -24.16 12.63
N GLU A 178 -2.74 -24.04 13.95
CA GLU A 178 -2.94 -22.78 14.68
C GLU A 178 -2.00 -21.69 14.20
N MET A 179 -0.72 -22.03 14.09
CA MET A 179 0.29 -21.11 13.54
C MET A 179 -0.05 -20.73 12.10
N LYS A 180 -0.47 -21.71 11.28
CA LYS A 180 -0.76 -21.44 9.87
C LYS A 180 -2.00 -20.57 9.69
N VAL A 181 -3.01 -20.72 10.55
CA VAL A 181 -4.20 -19.87 10.54
C VAL A 181 -3.86 -18.45 11.01
N ALA A 182 -3.07 -18.29 12.07
CA ALA A 182 -2.60 -16.96 12.48
C ALA A 182 -1.86 -16.25 11.33
N GLU A 183 -1.00 -16.97 10.60
CA GLU A 183 -0.26 -16.46 9.44
C GLU A 183 -1.19 -16.07 8.27
N LEU A 184 -2.16 -16.91 7.92
CA LEU A 184 -3.02 -16.72 6.74
C LEU A 184 -4.19 -15.74 6.98
N PHE A 185 -4.68 -15.65 8.20
CA PHE A 185 -5.87 -14.85 8.56
C PHE A 185 -5.50 -13.59 9.35
N GLY A 186 -4.23 -13.40 9.71
CA GLY A 186 -3.76 -12.21 10.42
C GLY A 186 -4.36 -12.05 11.81
N VAL A 187 -4.46 -13.16 12.55
CA VAL A 187 -5.04 -13.25 13.91
C VAL A 187 -3.96 -13.27 14.99
#